data_AF-A0A9X9MPJ0-F1
#
_entry.id   AF-A0A9X9MPJ0-F1
#
_cell.length_a   1.000
_cell.length_b   1.000
_cell.length_c   1.000
_cell.angle_alpha   90.00
_cell.angle_beta   90.00
_cell.angle_gamma   90.00
#
_symmetry.space_group_name_H-M   'P 1'
#
loop_
_entity.id
_entity.type
_entity.pdbx_description
1 polymer ?
#
loop_
_entity_poly.entity_id
_entity_poly.type
_entity_poly.pdbx_seq_one_letter_code
_entity_poly.pdbx_strand_id
1 'polypeptide(L)'
;MATSKNTAPSTATDAVLVPSAEMPAGSQKVEELDFNKITGSGPITVDDLVSGMINMGFQASSVGEAIRIINNMRTWRDSSDTNHRTTIFLGYTSNLISSGLRGTIRYLAQHSQISAIVTTAGGIEEDLIKCLSPTYVGSFNLPGDKLRSQGLNRIGNLLVPNNNYCLFEDWVQPILDKMLAEQEASKQTPEPINWTPSKIISRLGAEIDHEESVLYWCYKNKIPVFCPALTDGSLGDMLYFHTFRTSPLQLHIDIVEDIRAINTIAVRAARTGMIILGGGIVKHHIANACLMRNGAESAVYINTAQEFDGSDAGARPDEAVSWGKIKIGADSVKVYADATVCFPLIVAATFATDESNKV
;
A
#
# COMPACT_ATOMS: atom_id res chain seq x y z
N MET A 1 66.50 17.94 33.51
CA MET A 1 65.07 17.61 33.35
C MET A 1 64.74 17.69 31.87
N ALA A 2 64.78 16.56 31.17
CA ALA A 2 64.41 16.52 29.75
C ALA A 2 62.88 16.43 29.66
N THR A 3 62.27 17.43 29.07
CA THR A 3 60.85 17.45 28.70
C THR A 3 60.58 16.28 27.75
N SER A 4 60.08 15.16 28.26
CA SER A 4 59.55 14.09 27.42
C SER A 4 58.39 14.70 26.65
N LYS A 5 58.59 14.94 25.36
CA LYS A 5 57.51 15.40 24.48
C LYS A 5 56.39 14.36 24.59
N ASN A 6 55.22 14.79 25.07
CA ASN A 6 53.97 14.03 25.03
C ASN A 6 53.56 13.83 23.57
N THR A 7 54.25 12.94 22.84
CA THR A 7 53.85 12.54 21.49
C THR A 7 52.85 11.40 21.59
N ALA A 8 51.73 11.53 20.88
CA ALA A 8 50.73 10.48 20.80
C ALA A 8 51.35 9.17 20.28
N PRO A 9 50.90 7.99 20.77
CA PRO A 9 51.41 6.71 20.30
C PRO A 9 51.24 6.56 18.78
N SER A 10 52.29 6.12 18.08
CA SER A 10 52.27 5.98 16.62
C SER A 10 51.18 5.03 16.14
N THR A 11 50.92 3.95 16.88
CA THR A 11 49.81 3.01 16.59
C THR A 11 48.44 3.68 16.61
N ALA A 12 48.25 4.68 17.47
CA ALA A 12 47.00 5.44 17.53
C ALA A 12 46.93 6.47 16.38
N THR A 13 48.02 7.15 16.06
CA THR A 13 48.03 8.11 14.95
C THR A 13 47.88 7.42 13.59
N ASP A 14 48.54 6.29 13.39
CA ASP A 14 48.45 5.51 12.16
C ASP A 14 47.05 4.93 11.95
N ALA A 15 46.34 4.59 13.03
CA ALA A 15 44.97 4.10 12.96
C ALA A 15 43.93 5.22 12.75
N VAL A 16 44.13 6.39 13.36
CA VAL A 16 43.13 7.48 13.37
C VAL A 16 43.31 8.45 12.20
N LEU A 17 44.54 8.65 11.72
CA LEU A 17 44.88 9.65 10.70
C LEU A 17 45.16 9.01 9.33
N VAL A 18 44.50 7.89 9.03
CA VAL A 18 44.62 7.21 7.74
C VAL A 18 44.18 8.18 6.62
N PRO A 19 45.02 8.43 5.60
CA PRO A 19 44.60 9.22 4.44
C PRO A 19 43.49 8.51 3.66
N SER A 20 42.40 9.21 3.36
CA SER A 20 41.31 8.69 2.55
C SER A 20 41.65 8.71 1.06
N ALA A 21 41.08 7.79 0.29
CA ALA A 21 41.01 7.93 -1.17
C ALA A 21 40.08 9.10 -1.56
N GLU A 22 40.22 9.59 -2.79
CA GLU A 22 39.26 10.55 -3.36
C GLU A 22 37.93 9.86 -3.68
N MET A 23 36.84 10.61 -3.52
CA MET A 23 35.51 10.12 -3.90
C MET A 23 35.38 10.05 -5.42
N PRO A 24 34.65 9.06 -5.98
CA PRO A 24 34.37 8.99 -7.40
C PRO A 24 33.75 10.30 -7.92
N ALA A 25 34.14 10.72 -9.12
CA ALA A 25 33.57 11.89 -9.78
C ALA A 25 32.04 11.74 -9.92
N GLY A 26 31.29 12.78 -9.56
CA GLY A 26 29.82 12.76 -9.57
C GLY A 26 29.16 12.15 -8.33
N SER A 27 29.92 11.81 -7.29
CA SER A 27 29.33 11.40 -5.99
C SER A 27 28.44 12.50 -5.44
N GLN A 28 27.18 12.17 -5.14
CA GLN A 28 26.24 13.08 -4.52
C GLN A 28 26.70 13.44 -3.11
N LYS A 29 26.82 14.74 -2.81
CA LYS A 29 27.15 15.22 -1.46
C LYS A 29 25.89 15.24 -0.60
N VAL A 30 26.07 15.11 0.70
CA VAL A 30 24.99 15.42 1.64
C VAL A 30 24.69 16.91 1.54
N GLU A 31 23.40 17.24 1.42
CA GLU A 31 22.89 18.61 1.35
C GLU A 31 21.91 18.86 2.49
N GLU A 32 21.96 20.07 3.03
CA GLU A 32 21.05 20.53 4.06
C GLU A 32 19.77 21.11 3.43
N LEU A 33 18.62 20.86 4.06
CA LEU A 33 17.41 21.64 3.78
C LEU A 33 17.57 23.02 4.41
N ASP A 34 18.09 23.96 3.61
CA ASP A 34 18.31 25.33 4.02
C ASP A 34 17.05 26.16 3.84
N PHE A 35 16.29 26.31 4.93
CA PHE A 35 15.09 27.13 4.93
C PHE A 35 15.35 28.57 4.49
N ASN A 36 16.54 29.14 4.71
CA ASN A 36 16.83 30.52 4.28
C ASN A 36 16.78 30.69 2.76
N LYS A 37 17.01 29.62 1.98
CA LYS A 37 16.96 29.64 0.51
C LYS A 37 15.54 29.57 -0.04
N ILE A 38 14.60 29.01 0.72
CA ILE A 38 13.21 28.82 0.30
C ILE A 38 12.25 29.78 1.00
N THR A 39 12.63 30.33 2.15
CA THR A 39 11.89 31.41 2.82
C THR A 39 12.11 32.73 2.08
N GLY A 40 11.02 33.41 1.71
CA GLY A 40 11.06 34.72 1.05
C GLY A 40 10.63 34.70 -0.43
N SER A 41 10.58 33.52 -1.05
CA SER A 41 10.11 33.33 -2.43
C SER A 41 8.62 32.99 -2.54
N GLY A 42 7.92 32.86 -1.40
CA GLY A 42 6.52 32.47 -1.31
C GLY A 42 6.25 31.52 -0.13
N PRO A 43 5.06 30.89 -0.08
CA PRO A 43 4.80 29.78 0.83
C PRO A 43 5.73 28.61 0.53
N ILE A 44 6.26 27.94 1.57
CA ILE A 44 7.04 26.71 1.42
C ILE A 44 6.11 25.63 0.86
N THR A 45 6.50 25.04 -0.27
CA THR A 45 5.73 24.00 -0.95
C THR A 45 6.17 22.60 -0.54
N VAL A 46 5.34 21.60 -0.87
CA VAL A 46 5.73 20.20 -0.70
C VAL A 46 6.93 19.85 -1.59
N ASP A 47 7.01 20.46 -2.78
CA ASP A 47 8.14 20.25 -3.69
C ASP A 47 9.45 20.78 -3.11
N ASP A 48 9.44 21.95 -2.46
CA ASP A 48 10.62 22.49 -1.76
C ASP A 48 11.11 21.53 -0.66
N LEU A 49 10.18 21.04 0.17
CA LEU A 49 10.51 20.11 1.25
C LEU A 49 11.05 18.79 0.70
N VAL A 50 10.33 18.18 -0.25
CA VAL A 50 10.69 16.88 -0.80
C VAL A 50 12.01 16.95 -1.57
N SER A 51 12.21 17.97 -2.40
CA SER A 51 13.46 18.16 -3.15
C SER A 51 14.66 18.34 -2.23
N GLY A 52 14.50 19.09 -1.13
CA GLY A 52 15.55 19.22 -0.12
C GLY A 52 15.83 17.95 0.69
N MET A 53 14.90 16.98 0.72
CA MET A 53 15.07 15.72 1.46
C MET A 53 15.88 14.66 0.69
N ILE A 54 15.89 14.69 -0.64
CA ILE A 54 16.47 13.61 -1.48
C ILE A 54 17.96 13.38 -1.15
N ASN A 55 18.70 14.46 -0.87
CA ASN A 55 20.15 14.44 -0.65
C ASN A 55 20.57 14.51 0.83
N MET A 56 19.65 14.32 1.79
CA MET A 56 19.97 14.40 3.22
C MET A 56 20.68 13.16 3.80
N GLY A 57 20.44 11.97 3.23
CA GLY A 57 20.86 10.70 3.79
C GLY A 57 19.77 9.93 4.55
N PHE A 58 20.09 8.70 4.95
CA PHE A 58 19.19 7.77 5.66
C PHE A 58 17.83 7.56 4.93
N GLN A 59 16.71 7.53 5.66
CA GLN A 59 15.39 7.28 5.09
C GLN A 59 14.87 8.45 4.23
N ALA A 60 15.41 9.66 4.38
CA ALA A 60 15.05 10.78 3.50
C ALA A 60 15.50 10.50 2.06
N SER A 61 16.71 9.96 1.88
CA SER A 61 17.17 9.48 0.57
C SER A 61 16.35 8.30 0.05
N SER A 62 15.87 7.41 0.92
CA SER A 62 14.95 6.33 0.51
C SER A 62 13.59 6.87 0.02
N VAL A 63 13.06 7.95 0.62
CA VAL A 63 11.86 8.64 0.13
C VAL A 63 12.10 9.28 -1.24
N GLY A 64 13.25 9.94 -1.43
CA GLY A 64 13.64 10.50 -2.73
C GLY A 64 13.73 9.44 -3.83
N GLU A 65 14.34 8.30 -3.49
CA GLU A 65 14.43 7.16 -4.39
C GLU A 65 13.06 6.54 -4.69
N ALA A 66 12.16 6.45 -3.71
CA ALA A 66 10.78 6.00 -3.93
C ALA A 66 10.04 6.91 -4.94
N ILE A 67 10.23 8.22 -4.84
CA ILE A 67 9.67 9.20 -5.77
C ILE A 67 10.22 9.01 -7.18
N ARG A 68 11.54 8.82 -7.33
CA ARG A 68 12.19 8.55 -8.62
C ARG A 68 11.61 7.31 -9.29
N ILE A 69 11.52 6.21 -8.54
CA ILE A 69 11.03 4.92 -9.03
C ILE A 69 9.54 5.03 -9.40
N ILE A 70 8.70 5.63 -8.56
CA ILE A 70 7.27 5.79 -8.84
C ILE A 70 7.05 6.69 -10.07
N ASN A 71 7.79 7.78 -10.21
CA ASN A 71 7.70 8.62 -11.41
C ASN A 71 8.10 7.84 -12.66
N ASN A 72 9.12 6.97 -12.60
CA ASN A 72 9.48 6.09 -13.70
C ASN A 72 8.34 5.10 -14.03
N MET A 73 7.67 4.51 -13.03
CA MET A 73 6.48 3.68 -13.26
C MET A 73 5.39 4.45 -14.02
N ARG A 74 5.11 5.69 -13.59
CA ARG A 74 4.04 6.54 -14.14
C ARG A 74 4.32 7.00 -15.57
N THR A 75 5.55 7.40 -15.87
CA THR A 75 5.91 8.00 -17.17
C THR A 75 6.31 6.96 -18.20
N TRP A 76 6.62 5.73 -17.81
CA TRP A 76 6.99 4.68 -18.75
C TRP A 76 5.86 4.38 -19.74
N ARG A 77 6.25 4.23 -20.99
CA ARG A 77 5.44 3.78 -22.12
C ARG A 77 6.23 2.72 -22.87
N ASP A 78 5.57 1.70 -23.36
CA ASP A 78 6.21 0.68 -24.19
C ASP A 78 6.65 1.31 -25.53
N SER A 79 7.83 0.94 -26.01
CA SER A 79 8.37 1.46 -27.28
C SER A 79 7.67 0.89 -28.51
N SER A 80 7.03 -0.28 -28.38
CA SER A 80 6.27 -0.95 -29.44
C SER A 80 4.80 -0.55 -29.47
N ASP A 81 4.21 -0.18 -28.32
CA ASP A 81 2.86 0.39 -28.23
C ASP A 81 2.77 1.38 -27.07
N THR A 82 2.74 2.67 -27.40
CA THR A 82 2.68 3.75 -26.41
C THR A 82 1.41 3.75 -25.55
N ASN A 83 0.38 2.96 -25.90
CA ASN A 83 -0.79 2.76 -25.04
C ASN A 83 -0.49 1.82 -23.86
N HIS A 84 0.52 0.96 -23.98
CA HIS A 84 0.97 0.14 -22.86
C HIS A 84 1.72 1.02 -21.85
N ARG A 85 1.17 1.06 -20.64
CA ARG A 85 1.73 1.70 -19.46
C ARG A 85 2.19 0.64 -18.47
N THR A 86 2.93 1.06 -17.45
CA THR A 86 3.26 0.16 -16.33
C THR A 86 1.96 -0.29 -15.65
N THR A 87 1.82 -1.60 -15.47
CA THR A 87 0.77 -2.16 -14.60
C THR A 87 1.22 -1.98 -13.15
N ILE A 88 0.64 -1.00 -12.46
CA ILE A 88 1.01 -0.65 -11.09
C ILE A 88 0.09 -1.41 -10.13
N PHE A 89 0.68 -2.34 -9.37
CA PHE A 89 0.02 -3.01 -8.26
C PHE A 89 0.20 -2.21 -6.98
N LEU A 90 -0.90 -1.85 -6.33
CA LEU A 90 -0.90 -1.19 -5.03
C LEU A 90 -1.32 -2.18 -3.94
N GLY A 91 -0.44 -2.41 -2.96
CA GLY A 91 -0.74 -3.19 -1.76
C GLY A 91 -0.86 -2.29 -0.55
N TYR A 92 -1.90 -2.45 0.28
CA TYR A 92 -1.98 -1.75 1.56
C TYR A 92 -2.67 -2.57 2.64
N THR A 93 -2.20 -2.46 3.89
CA THR A 93 -2.80 -3.13 5.05
C THR A 93 -4.06 -2.42 5.56
N SER A 94 -4.97 -3.16 6.21
CA SER A 94 -6.27 -2.63 6.67
C SER A 94 -6.19 -1.33 7.46
N ASN A 95 -5.23 -1.23 8.39
CA ASN A 95 -5.07 -0.06 9.26
C ASN A 95 -4.85 1.26 8.50
N LEU A 96 -4.35 1.21 7.27
CA LEU A 96 -4.15 2.41 6.44
C LEU A 96 -5.49 2.96 5.92
N ILE A 97 -6.50 2.10 5.72
CA ILE A 97 -7.87 2.53 5.43
C ILE A 97 -8.58 3.03 6.68
N SER A 98 -8.32 2.44 7.85
CA SER A 98 -8.79 2.99 9.15
C SER A 98 -8.24 4.41 9.38
N SER A 99 -7.04 4.70 8.89
CA SER A 99 -6.42 6.05 8.95
C SER A 99 -6.99 7.05 7.93
N GLY A 100 -6.41 8.26 7.90
CA GLY A 100 -6.70 9.27 6.88
C GLY A 100 -6.12 8.96 5.49
N LEU A 101 -5.18 8.02 5.38
CA LEU A 101 -4.61 7.61 4.09
C LEU A 101 -5.64 7.03 3.11
N ARG A 102 -6.82 6.62 3.61
CA ARG A 102 -7.99 6.30 2.77
C ARG A 102 -8.21 7.36 1.70
N GLY A 103 -8.15 8.66 2.03
CA GLY A 103 -8.34 9.75 1.07
C GLY A 103 -7.25 9.80 -0.01
N THR A 104 -6.00 9.51 0.37
CA THR A 104 -4.86 9.41 -0.55
C THR A 104 -5.00 8.21 -1.49
N ILE A 105 -5.39 7.04 -0.97
CA ILE A 105 -5.61 5.82 -1.76
C ILE A 105 -6.81 6.01 -2.72
N ARG A 106 -7.88 6.63 -2.22
CA ARG A 106 -9.07 6.97 -3.02
C ARG A 106 -8.70 7.85 -4.21
N TYR A 107 -7.85 8.87 -4.00
CA TYR A 107 -7.37 9.73 -5.09
C TYR A 107 -6.69 8.90 -6.20
N LEU A 108 -5.82 7.94 -5.83
CA LEU A 108 -5.17 7.09 -6.83
C LEU A 108 -6.17 6.23 -7.62
N ALA A 109 -7.17 5.67 -6.94
CA ALA A 109 -8.23 4.89 -7.58
C ALA A 109 -9.14 5.76 -8.47
N GLN A 110 -9.56 6.92 -7.98
CA GLN A 110 -10.42 7.89 -8.67
C GLN A 110 -9.82 8.38 -9.99
N HIS A 111 -8.51 8.62 -10.01
CA HIS A 111 -7.79 9.11 -11.18
C HIS A 111 -7.10 8.01 -11.99
N SER A 112 -7.49 6.74 -11.80
CA SER A 112 -6.97 5.57 -12.54
C SER A 112 -5.44 5.51 -12.58
N GLN A 113 -4.78 5.88 -11.48
CA GLN A 113 -3.32 5.94 -11.37
C GLN A 113 -2.67 4.58 -11.07
N ILE A 114 -3.50 3.57 -10.78
CA ILE A 114 -3.10 2.22 -10.37
C ILE A 114 -3.95 1.20 -11.12
N SER A 115 -3.41 0.01 -11.33
CA SER A 115 -4.01 -1.01 -12.21
C SER A 115 -4.73 -2.12 -11.46
N ALA A 116 -4.28 -2.45 -10.24
CA ALA A 116 -4.90 -3.44 -9.37
C ALA A 116 -4.52 -3.18 -7.92
N ILE A 117 -5.39 -3.58 -6.99
CA ILE A 117 -5.17 -3.47 -5.54
C ILE A 117 -5.12 -4.86 -4.91
N VAL A 118 -4.27 -5.03 -3.91
CA VAL A 118 -4.40 -6.10 -2.92
C VAL A 118 -4.50 -5.50 -1.53
N THR A 119 -5.54 -5.88 -0.78
CA THR A 119 -5.69 -5.50 0.62
C THR A 119 -6.24 -6.68 1.45
N THR A 120 -6.40 -6.47 2.74
CA THR A 120 -7.00 -7.41 3.70
C THR A 120 -8.44 -7.02 4.02
N ALA A 121 -9.23 -7.91 4.64
CA ALA A 121 -10.67 -7.70 4.83
C ALA A 121 -11.00 -6.37 5.54
N GLY A 122 -10.26 -6.03 6.60
CA GLY A 122 -10.37 -4.71 7.25
C GLY A 122 -10.21 -3.50 6.30
N GLY A 123 -9.36 -3.60 5.26
CA GLY A 123 -9.18 -2.56 4.25
C GLY A 123 -10.34 -2.45 3.25
N ILE A 124 -11.19 -3.47 3.19
CA ILE A 124 -12.45 -3.45 2.43
C ILE A 124 -13.56 -2.89 3.30
N GLU A 125 -13.80 -3.51 4.46
CA GLU A 125 -14.93 -3.16 5.31
C GLU A 125 -14.83 -1.74 5.90
N GLU A 126 -13.64 -1.29 6.31
CA GLU A 126 -13.52 0.08 6.86
C GLU A 126 -13.66 1.17 5.81
N ASP A 127 -13.42 0.88 4.52
CA ASP A 127 -13.73 1.82 3.45
C ASP A 127 -15.24 1.99 3.30
N LEU A 128 -16.00 0.90 3.39
CA LEU A 128 -17.46 0.89 3.29
C LEU A 128 -18.09 1.50 4.55
N ILE A 129 -17.66 1.07 5.73
CA ILE A 129 -18.15 1.54 7.03
C ILE A 129 -18.01 3.05 7.16
N LYS A 130 -16.91 3.64 6.68
CA LYS A 130 -16.69 5.09 6.74
C LYS A 130 -17.64 5.91 5.86
N CYS A 131 -18.34 5.29 4.92
CA CYS A 131 -19.46 5.92 4.21
C CYS A 131 -20.76 5.93 5.03
N LEU A 132 -20.86 5.06 6.05
CA LEU A 132 -22.04 4.94 6.92
C LEU A 132 -21.88 5.74 8.22
N SER A 133 -20.68 5.73 8.81
CA SER A 133 -20.39 6.40 10.08
C SER A 133 -18.88 6.65 10.25
N PRO A 134 -18.47 7.77 10.88
CA PRO A 134 -17.05 8.14 10.97
C PRO A 134 -16.23 7.29 11.96
N THR A 135 -14.92 7.34 11.77
CA THR A 135 -13.87 6.90 12.71
C THR A 135 -13.28 8.13 13.40
N TYR A 136 -12.90 8.01 14.67
CA TYR A 136 -12.41 9.13 15.48
C TYR A 136 -10.96 8.96 15.90
N VAL A 137 -10.26 10.06 16.12
CA VAL A 137 -8.92 10.05 16.73
C VAL A 137 -9.06 9.88 18.24
N GLY A 138 -8.27 8.97 18.79
CA GLY A 138 -8.12 8.69 20.22
C GLY A 138 -6.64 8.61 20.60
N SER A 139 -6.26 7.60 21.40
CA SER A 139 -4.90 7.39 21.85
C SER A 139 -4.58 5.90 22.00
N PHE A 140 -3.32 5.52 21.76
CA PHE A 140 -2.82 4.15 21.97
C PHE A 140 -3.02 3.68 23.42
N ASN A 141 -3.01 4.61 24.37
CA ASN A 141 -2.99 4.31 25.80
C ASN A 141 -4.39 4.23 26.43
N LEU A 142 -5.46 4.32 25.62
CA LEU A 142 -6.82 4.18 26.13
C LEU A 142 -7.06 2.75 26.63
N PRO A 143 -7.51 2.57 27.89
CA PRO A 143 -7.63 1.26 28.52
C PRO A 143 -8.76 0.44 27.88
N GLY A 144 -8.43 -0.79 27.46
CA GLY A 144 -9.32 -1.62 26.64
C GLY A 144 -10.60 -2.07 27.33
N ASP A 145 -10.57 -2.30 28.65
CA ASP A 145 -11.73 -2.67 29.46
C ASP A 145 -12.79 -1.55 29.49
N LYS A 146 -12.37 -0.29 29.63
CA LYS A 146 -13.26 0.87 29.58
C LYS A 146 -13.84 1.08 28.18
N LEU A 147 -13.02 0.92 27.15
CA LEU A 147 -13.51 1.04 25.77
C LEU A 147 -14.54 -0.06 25.46
N ARG A 148 -14.29 -1.29 25.89
CA ARG A 148 -15.23 -2.40 25.68
C ARG A 148 -16.56 -2.18 26.40
N SER A 149 -16.55 -1.70 27.65
CA SER A 149 -17.79 -1.41 28.39
C SER A 149 -18.61 -0.27 27.79
N GLN A 150 -17.97 0.59 26.98
CA GLN A 150 -18.60 1.68 26.24
C GLN A 150 -18.97 1.32 24.80
N GLY A 151 -18.65 0.11 24.33
CA GLY A 151 -18.86 -0.27 22.93
C GLY A 151 -17.97 0.50 21.94
N LEU A 152 -16.73 0.79 22.33
CA LEU A 152 -15.73 1.44 21.48
C LEU A 152 -14.61 0.45 21.12
N ASN A 153 -14.32 0.31 19.83
CA ASN A 153 -13.25 -0.54 19.33
C ASN A 153 -12.02 0.32 19.02
N ARG A 154 -10.83 -0.10 19.46
CA ARG A 154 -9.57 0.67 19.27
C ARG A 154 -8.72 0.09 18.16
N ILE A 155 -8.25 0.94 17.26
CA ILE A 155 -7.31 0.63 16.19
C ILE A 155 -6.10 1.56 16.34
N GLY A 156 -5.07 1.11 17.05
CA GLY A 156 -3.93 1.97 17.40
C GLY A 156 -4.39 3.16 18.24
N ASN A 157 -4.28 4.38 17.69
CA ASN A 157 -4.80 5.63 18.25
C ASN A 157 -6.12 6.08 17.62
N LEU A 158 -6.88 5.19 16.98
CA LEU A 158 -8.20 5.47 16.43
C LEU A 158 -9.29 4.73 17.20
N LEU A 159 -10.51 5.26 17.15
CA LEU A 159 -11.69 4.69 17.78
C LEU A 159 -12.82 4.51 16.74
N VAL A 160 -13.39 3.32 16.72
CA VAL A 160 -14.55 2.95 15.89
C VAL A 160 -15.70 2.55 16.83
N PRO A 161 -16.77 3.34 16.93
CA PRO A 161 -17.94 2.95 17.72
C PRO A 161 -18.56 1.66 17.20
N ASN A 162 -19.01 0.78 18.09
CA ASN A 162 -19.59 -0.51 17.69
C ASN A 162 -20.84 -0.36 16.82
N ASN A 163 -21.57 0.75 16.99
CA ASN A 163 -22.72 1.11 16.15
C ASN A 163 -22.35 1.19 14.66
N ASN A 164 -21.09 1.51 14.31
CA ASN A 164 -20.64 1.51 12.92
C ASN A 164 -20.77 0.11 12.29
N TYR A 165 -20.48 -0.95 13.06
CA TYR A 165 -20.61 -2.33 12.60
C TYR A 165 -22.07 -2.80 12.57
N CYS A 166 -22.93 -2.28 13.44
CA CYS A 166 -24.37 -2.52 13.35
C CYS A 166 -24.96 -1.91 12.07
N LEU A 167 -24.58 -0.67 11.73
CA LEU A 167 -24.98 -0.03 10.47
C LEU A 167 -24.44 -0.81 9.25
N PHE A 168 -23.24 -1.36 9.37
CA PHE A 168 -22.66 -2.20 8.32
C PHE A 168 -23.42 -3.50 8.13
N GLU A 169 -23.83 -4.17 9.22
CA GLU A 169 -24.71 -5.34 9.17
C GLU A 169 -26.02 -5.03 8.44
N ASP A 170 -26.71 -3.96 8.84
CA ASP A 170 -27.98 -3.53 8.23
C ASP A 170 -27.82 -3.26 6.73
N TRP A 171 -26.67 -2.71 6.32
CA TRP A 171 -26.37 -2.40 4.92
C TRP A 171 -25.98 -3.64 4.10
N VAL A 172 -25.12 -4.51 4.63
CA VAL A 172 -24.51 -5.61 3.86
C VAL A 172 -25.41 -6.84 3.77
N GLN A 173 -26.19 -7.15 4.81
CA GLN A 173 -27.01 -8.37 4.84
C GLN A 173 -27.99 -8.49 3.66
N PRO A 174 -28.74 -7.43 3.28
CA PRO A 174 -29.60 -7.47 2.09
C PRO A 174 -28.83 -7.68 0.78
N ILE A 175 -27.57 -7.23 0.70
CA ILE A 175 -26.71 -7.44 -0.47
C ILE A 175 -26.28 -8.91 -0.54
N LEU A 176 -25.90 -9.51 0.58
CA LEU A 176 -25.58 -10.93 0.66
C LEU A 176 -26.79 -11.81 0.29
N ASP A 177 -28.00 -11.43 0.71
CA ASP A 177 -29.25 -12.09 0.31
C ASP A 177 -29.43 -12.08 -1.23
N LYS A 178 -29.21 -10.92 -1.88
CA LYS A 178 -29.26 -10.80 -3.35
C LYS A 178 -28.20 -11.66 -4.02
N MET A 179 -26.96 -11.59 -3.56
CA MET A 179 -25.85 -12.36 -4.13
C MET A 179 -26.10 -13.88 -4.03
N LEU A 180 -26.71 -14.34 -2.93
CA LEU A 180 -27.08 -15.74 -2.78
C LEU A 180 -28.18 -16.13 -3.75
N ALA A 181 -29.23 -15.32 -3.87
CA ALA A 181 -30.30 -15.55 -4.84
C ALA A 181 -29.77 -15.62 -6.28
N GLU A 182 -28.87 -14.70 -6.65
CA GLU A 182 -28.17 -14.69 -7.95
C GLU A 182 -27.34 -15.97 -8.16
N GLN A 183 -26.57 -16.39 -7.15
CA GLN A 183 -25.81 -17.65 -7.18
C GLN A 183 -26.72 -18.84 -7.43
N GLU A 184 -27.82 -18.97 -6.68
CA GLU A 184 -28.73 -20.11 -6.78
C GLU A 184 -29.50 -20.15 -8.10
N ALA A 185 -29.97 -19.00 -8.58
CA ALA A 185 -30.62 -18.88 -9.89
C ALA A 185 -29.66 -19.17 -11.05
N SER A 186 -28.36 -18.89 -10.88
CA SER A 186 -27.37 -19.16 -11.91
C SER A 186 -27.02 -20.64 -12.09
N LYS A 187 -27.34 -21.51 -11.12
CA LYS A 187 -27.02 -22.95 -11.17
C LYS A 187 -27.64 -23.67 -12.37
N GLN A 188 -28.73 -23.14 -12.92
CA GLN A 188 -29.38 -23.71 -14.11
C GLN A 188 -28.85 -23.11 -15.43
N THR A 189 -27.92 -22.17 -15.36
CA THR A 189 -27.31 -21.52 -16.55
C THR A 189 -26.05 -22.26 -16.99
N PRO A 190 -25.61 -22.12 -18.27
CA PRO A 190 -24.38 -22.73 -18.76
C PRO A 190 -23.10 -22.24 -18.05
N GLU A 191 -23.14 -21.03 -17.48
CA GLU A 191 -22.03 -20.41 -16.77
C GLU A 191 -22.52 -19.91 -15.39
N PRO A 192 -22.60 -20.81 -14.39
CA PRO A 192 -23.02 -20.42 -13.05
C PRO A 192 -22.13 -19.33 -12.45
N ILE A 193 -22.73 -18.42 -11.68
CA ILE A 193 -22.01 -17.39 -10.95
C ILE A 193 -21.15 -18.05 -9.89
N ASN A 194 -19.84 -17.84 -10.00
CA ASN A 194 -18.86 -18.17 -8.98
C ASN A 194 -18.39 -16.87 -8.33
N TRP A 195 -18.80 -16.62 -7.08
CA TRP A 195 -18.35 -15.45 -6.35
C TRP A 195 -16.90 -15.62 -5.93
N THR A 196 -16.09 -14.60 -6.17
CA THR A 196 -14.70 -14.51 -5.71
C THR A 196 -14.53 -13.25 -4.88
N PRO A 197 -13.49 -13.12 -4.04
CA PRO A 197 -13.28 -11.90 -3.28
C PRO A 197 -13.35 -10.63 -4.15
N SER A 198 -12.68 -10.61 -5.30
CA SER A 198 -12.67 -9.44 -6.19
C SER A 198 -14.05 -9.10 -6.78
N LYS A 199 -14.85 -10.12 -7.15
CA LYS A 199 -16.23 -9.90 -7.63
C LYS A 199 -17.14 -9.36 -6.52
N ILE A 200 -17.01 -9.89 -5.31
CA ILE A 200 -17.76 -9.42 -4.13
C ILE A 200 -17.38 -7.97 -3.82
N ILE A 201 -16.07 -7.66 -3.76
CA ILE A 201 -15.58 -6.31 -3.48
C ILE A 201 -16.08 -5.32 -4.55
N SER A 202 -16.05 -5.70 -5.84
CA SER A 202 -16.59 -4.88 -6.92
C SER A 202 -18.10 -4.64 -6.77
N ARG A 203 -18.87 -5.67 -6.39
CA ARG A 203 -20.30 -5.55 -6.08
C ARG A 203 -20.55 -4.60 -4.92
N LEU A 204 -19.79 -4.71 -3.83
CA LEU A 204 -19.91 -3.82 -2.66
C LEU A 204 -19.54 -2.37 -3.01
N GLY A 205 -18.52 -2.16 -3.86
CA GLY A 205 -18.17 -0.84 -4.38
C GLY A 205 -19.27 -0.23 -5.28
N ALA A 206 -20.01 -1.06 -6.02
CA ALA A 206 -21.18 -0.61 -6.78
C ALA A 206 -22.36 -0.25 -5.87
N GLU A 207 -22.64 -1.06 -4.84
CA GLU A 207 -23.79 -0.89 -3.94
C GLU A 207 -23.60 0.24 -2.93
N ILE A 208 -22.36 0.59 -2.56
CA ILE A 208 -22.12 1.72 -1.64
C ILE A 208 -22.39 3.07 -2.29
N ASP A 209 -22.22 3.15 -3.62
CA ASP A 209 -22.51 4.32 -4.48
C ASP A 209 -22.10 5.68 -3.88
N HIS A 210 -20.90 5.74 -3.29
CA HIS A 210 -20.44 6.90 -2.52
C HIS A 210 -19.05 7.34 -2.96
N GLU A 211 -18.90 8.58 -3.46
CA GLU A 211 -17.64 9.09 -4.04
C GLU A 211 -16.48 9.21 -3.04
N GLU A 212 -16.73 9.12 -1.74
CA GLU A 212 -15.66 9.03 -0.73
C GLU A 212 -15.07 7.61 -0.57
N SER A 213 -15.71 6.58 -1.12
CA SER A 213 -15.21 5.19 -1.06
C SER A 213 -14.11 4.94 -2.09
N VAL A 214 -13.02 4.30 -1.66
CA VAL A 214 -12.01 3.73 -2.56
C VAL A 214 -12.64 2.69 -3.48
N LEU A 215 -13.44 1.79 -2.92
CA LEU A 215 -14.03 0.66 -3.65
C LEU A 215 -15.05 1.10 -4.70
N TYR A 216 -15.79 2.18 -4.44
CA TYR A 216 -16.64 2.82 -5.44
C TYR A 216 -15.84 3.23 -6.68
N TRP A 217 -14.72 3.93 -6.49
CA TRP A 217 -13.87 4.33 -7.61
C TRP A 217 -13.19 3.14 -8.29
N CYS A 218 -12.80 2.11 -7.53
CA CYS A 218 -12.30 0.86 -8.11
C CYS A 218 -13.35 0.21 -9.02
N TYR A 219 -14.60 0.15 -8.60
CA TYR A 219 -15.70 -0.34 -9.42
C TYR A 219 -15.89 0.52 -10.69
N LYS A 220 -16.02 1.85 -10.55
CA LYS A 220 -16.23 2.77 -11.68
C LYS A 220 -15.10 2.72 -12.72
N ASN A 221 -13.86 2.64 -12.24
CA ASN A 221 -12.66 2.62 -13.09
C ASN A 221 -12.19 1.21 -13.45
N LYS A 222 -12.95 0.16 -13.11
CA LYS A 222 -12.64 -1.25 -13.40
C LYS A 222 -11.27 -1.69 -12.87
N ILE A 223 -10.89 -1.21 -11.70
CA ILE A 223 -9.68 -1.61 -10.98
C ILE A 223 -10.03 -2.82 -10.10
N PRO A 224 -9.50 -4.02 -10.38
CA PRO A 224 -9.75 -5.18 -9.55
C PRO A 224 -9.07 -5.03 -8.18
N VAL A 225 -9.79 -5.43 -7.14
CA VAL A 225 -9.30 -5.44 -5.75
C VAL A 225 -9.30 -6.89 -5.26
N PHE A 226 -8.14 -7.42 -4.93
CA PHE A 226 -8.00 -8.80 -4.45
C PHE A 226 -7.83 -8.82 -2.93
N CYS A 227 -8.50 -9.78 -2.28
CA CYS A 227 -8.39 -10.02 -0.84
C CYS A 227 -8.53 -11.53 -0.57
N PRO A 228 -7.44 -12.31 -0.62
CA PRO A 228 -7.53 -13.77 -0.49
C PRO A 228 -8.11 -14.24 0.85
N ALA A 229 -7.95 -13.44 1.90
CA ALA A 229 -8.50 -13.68 3.24
C ALA A 229 -9.69 -12.74 3.53
N LEU A 230 -10.69 -12.70 2.63
CA LEU A 230 -11.86 -11.80 2.76
C LEU A 230 -12.70 -12.06 4.02
N THR A 231 -12.63 -13.26 4.57
CA THR A 231 -13.37 -13.68 5.77
C THR A 231 -12.73 -13.25 7.09
N ASP A 232 -11.56 -12.60 7.07
CA ASP A 232 -10.80 -12.23 8.28
C ASP A 232 -11.13 -10.80 8.76
N GLY A 233 -12.38 -10.57 9.13
CA GLY A 233 -12.89 -9.26 9.56
C GLY A 233 -14.39 -9.23 9.78
N SER A 234 -14.94 -8.03 10.00
CA SER A 234 -16.39 -7.82 10.17
C SER A 234 -17.21 -8.34 8.99
N LEU A 235 -16.71 -8.25 7.75
CA LEU A 235 -17.40 -8.86 6.61
C LEU A 235 -17.49 -10.39 6.75
N GLY A 236 -16.47 -11.03 7.34
CA GLY A 236 -16.48 -12.44 7.71
C GLY A 236 -17.54 -12.76 8.77
N ASP A 237 -17.68 -11.91 9.79
CA ASP A 237 -18.76 -12.05 10.79
C ASP A 237 -20.14 -11.98 10.15
N MET A 238 -20.34 -11.06 9.20
CA MET A 238 -21.61 -10.92 8.47
C MET A 238 -21.91 -12.14 7.60
N LEU A 239 -20.91 -12.66 6.89
CA LEU A 239 -21.01 -13.92 6.16
C LEU A 239 -21.34 -15.09 7.09
N TYR A 240 -20.70 -15.16 8.26
CA TYR A 240 -20.98 -16.18 9.27
C TYR A 240 -22.44 -16.14 9.72
N PHE A 241 -22.96 -14.98 10.13
CA PHE A 241 -24.36 -14.85 10.54
C PHE A 241 -25.34 -15.14 9.40
N HIS A 242 -24.98 -14.73 8.17
CA HIS A 242 -25.76 -15.00 6.96
C HIS A 242 -25.99 -16.50 6.77
N THR A 243 -24.96 -17.34 6.99
CA THR A 243 -25.08 -18.80 6.81
C THR A 243 -26.15 -19.47 7.68
N PHE A 244 -26.38 -18.98 8.91
CA PHE A 244 -27.43 -19.52 9.78
C PHE A 244 -28.83 -19.10 9.31
N ARG A 245 -28.96 -17.87 8.82
CA ARG A 245 -30.22 -17.34 8.31
C ARG A 245 -30.67 -18.00 7.02
N THR A 246 -29.73 -18.32 6.13
CA THR A 246 -30.05 -18.84 4.79
C THR A 246 -29.98 -20.35 4.68
N SER A 247 -29.65 -21.05 5.77
CA SER A 247 -29.58 -22.50 5.80
C SER A 247 -30.84 -23.17 5.22
N PRO A 248 -30.72 -24.19 4.36
CA PRO A 248 -29.49 -24.93 4.02
C PRO A 248 -28.64 -24.32 2.89
N LEU A 249 -29.00 -23.14 2.37
CA LEU A 249 -28.25 -22.44 1.33
C LEU A 249 -27.14 -21.58 1.93
N GLN A 250 -26.08 -21.37 1.16
CA GLN A 250 -24.96 -20.50 1.57
C GLN A 250 -24.24 -19.91 0.35
N LEU A 251 -23.65 -18.73 0.54
CA LEU A 251 -22.72 -18.15 -0.42
C LEU A 251 -21.42 -18.94 -0.43
N HIS A 252 -20.91 -19.22 -1.63
CA HIS A 252 -19.59 -19.83 -1.82
C HIS A 252 -18.63 -18.79 -2.39
N ILE A 253 -17.45 -18.68 -1.79
CA ILE A 253 -16.44 -17.71 -2.20
C ILE A 253 -15.19 -18.46 -2.64
N ASP A 254 -14.91 -18.47 -3.94
CA ASP A 254 -13.76 -19.12 -4.52
C ASP A 254 -12.55 -18.18 -4.60
N ILE A 255 -11.43 -18.63 -4.05
CA ILE A 255 -10.15 -17.92 -4.10
C ILE A 255 -9.27 -18.38 -5.28
N VAL A 256 -9.59 -19.54 -5.89
CA VAL A 256 -8.80 -20.14 -6.98
C VAL A 256 -8.97 -19.36 -8.28
N GLU A 257 -10.19 -18.95 -8.60
CA GLU A 257 -10.44 -18.05 -9.73
C GLU A 257 -9.72 -16.69 -9.54
N ASP A 258 -9.70 -16.14 -8.33
CA ASP A 258 -9.05 -14.85 -8.02
C ASP A 258 -7.51 -14.91 -8.14
N ILE A 259 -6.88 -15.98 -7.65
CA ILE A 259 -5.41 -16.15 -7.82
C ILE A 259 -5.04 -16.31 -9.30
N ARG A 260 -5.88 -16.97 -10.11
CA ARG A 260 -5.69 -17.03 -11.56
C ARG A 260 -5.81 -15.64 -12.19
N ALA A 261 -6.79 -14.83 -11.75
CA ALA A 261 -6.99 -13.49 -12.28
C ALA A 261 -5.78 -12.58 -12.03
N ILE A 262 -5.31 -12.44 -10.78
CA ILE A 262 -4.16 -11.57 -10.47
C ILE A 262 -2.87 -12.03 -11.15
N ASN A 263 -2.59 -13.34 -11.17
CA ASN A 263 -1.42 -13.88 -11.86
C ASN A 263 -1.50 -13.61 -13.37
N THR A 264 -2.68 -13.73 -13.97
CA THR A 264 -2.88 -13.46 -15.41
C THR A 264 -2.66 -11.98 -15.74
N ILE A 265 -3.09 -11.06 -14.86
CA ILE A 265 -2.82 -9.62 -15.01
C ILE A 265 -1.30 -9.40 -15.05
N ALA A 266 -0.55 -9.97 -14.11
CA ALA A 266 0.91 -9.84 -14.09
C ALA A 266 1.56 -10.43 -15.35
N VAL A 267 1.23 -11.67 -15.71
CA VAL A 267 1.82 -12.37 -16.89
C VAL A 267 1.59 -11.60 -18.19
N ARG A 268 0.43 -10.96 -18.35
CA ARG A 268 0.09 -10.20 -19.57
C ARG A 268 0.63 -8.77 -19.58
N ALA A 269 1.14 -8.27 -18.46
CA ALA A 269 1.64 -6.91 -18.36
C ALA A 269 2.99 -6.73 -19.07
N ALA A 270 3.08 -5.74 -19.97
CA ALA A 270 4.32 -5.34 -20.63
C ALA A 270 5.40 -4.95 -19.60
N ARG A 271 5.01 -4.21 -18.56
CA ARG A 271 5.83 -3.85 -17.40
C ARG A 271 5.01 -3.87 -16.13
N THR A 272 5.58 -4.32 -15.01
CA THR A 272 4.94 -4.25 -13.69
C THR A 272 5.74 -3.42 -12.70
N GLY A 273 5.02 -2.67 -11.87
CA GLY A 273 5.57 -1.92 -10.75
C GLY A 273 4.79 -2.26 -9.48
N MET A 274 5.49 -2.40 -8.35
CA MET A 274 4.87 -2.66 -7.05
C MET A 274 5.01 -1.44 -6.14
N ILE A 275 3.90 -0.99 -5.57
CA ILE A 275 3.88 -0.02 -4.47
C ILE A 275 3.21 -0.72 -3.29
N ILE A 276 3.96 -1.00 -2.22
CA ILE A 276 3.49 -1.82 -1.10
C ILE A 276 3.60 -1.01 0.20
N LEU A 277 2.45 -0.70 0.78
CA LEU A 277 2.31 0.03 2.04
C LEU A 277 1.98 -0.96 3.16
N GLY A 278 2.98 -1.34 3.94
CA GLY A 278 2.89 -2.41 4.94
C GLY A 278 3.51 -3.73 4.48
N GLY A 279 3.02 -4.85 5.02
CA GLY A 279 3.57 -6.19 4.82
C GLY A 279 2.48 -7.27 4.79
N GLY A 280 2.81 -8.51 5.15
CA GLY A 280 1.84 -9.60 5.23
C GLY A 280 1.30 -10.03 3.87
N ILE A 281 0.02 -10.47 3.83
CA ILE A 281 -0.57 -11.07 2.62
C ILE A 281 -0.57 -10.11 1.43
N VAL A 282 -0.74 -8.81 1.65
CA VAL A 282 -0.80 -7.82 0.57
C VAL A 282 0.55 -7.70 -0.13
N LYS A 283 1.65 -7.75 0.64
CA LYS A 283 3.01 -7.77 0.10
C LYS A 283 3.26 -9.05 -0.68
N HIS A 284 3.04 -10.19 -0.01
CA HIS A 284 3.40 -11.48 -0.59
C HIS A 284 2.59 -11.80 -1.84
N HIS A 285 1.28 -11.52 -1.84
CA HIS A 285 0.39 -11.87 -2.95
C HIS A 285 0.71 -11.09 -4.23
N ILE A 286 1.01 -9.79 -4.12
CA ILE A 286 1.46 -8.98 -5.27
C ILE A 286 2.82 -9.47 -5.80
N ALA A 287 3.79 -9.66 -4.90
CA ALA A 287 5.13 -10.10 -5.28
C ALA A 287 5.10 -11.49 -5.93
N ASN A 288 4.24 -12.39 -5.44
CA ASN A 288 4.05 -13.72 -6.01
C ASN A 288 3.33 -13.71 -7.37
N ALA A 289 2.42 -12.76 -7.61
CA ALA A 289 1.88 -12.57 -8.96
C ALA A 289 2.97 -12.10 -9.94
N CYS A 290 3.87 -11.21 -9.50
CA CYS A 290 5.01 -10.77 -10.30
C CYS A 290 6.06 -11.86 -10.54
N LEU A 291 6.18 -12.86 -9.66
CA LEU A 291 7.02 -14.04 -9.90
C LEU A 291 6.62 -14.78 -11.19
N MET A 292 5.33 -14.83 -11.51
CA MET A 292 4.82 -15.55 -12.70
C MET A 292 5.30 -14.95 -14.03
N ARG A 293 5.92 -13.77 -14.00
CA ARG A 293 6.55 -13.09 -15.15
C ARG A 293 8.06 -12.87 -14.96
N ASN A 294 8.70 -13.64 -14.08
CA ASN A 294 10.10 -13.51 -13.66
C ASN A 294 10.43 -12.15 -13.03
N GLY A 295 9.48 -11.59 -12.28
CA GLY A 295 9.69 -10.46 -11.39
C GLY A 295 9.18 -9.13 -11.93
N ALA A 296 8.99 -8.17 -11.02
CA ALA A 296 8.68 -6.79 -11.37
C ALA A 296 9.93 -6.00 -11.79
N GLU A 297 9.76 -5.04 -12.70
CA GLU A 297 10.82 -4.12 -13.12
C GLU A 297 11.10 -3.01 -12.10
N SER A 298 10.16 -2.77 -11.17
CA SER A 298 10.31 -1.73 -10.15
C SER A 298 9.51 -2.03 -8.89
N ALA A 299 10.03 -1.69 -7.72
CA ALA A 299 9.34 -1.92 -6.44
C ALA A 299 9.64 -0.83 -5.39
N VAL A 300 8.59 -0.31 -4.76
CA VAL A 300 8.67 0.59 -3.60
C VAL A 300 7.94 -0.04 -2.43
N TYR A 301 8.67 -0.32 -1.36
CA TYR A 301 8.11 -0.79 -0.09
C TYR A 301 8.13 0.33 0.94
N ILE A 302 7.03 0.55 1.64
CA ILE A 302 6.94 1.48 2.76
C ILE A 302 6.35 0.72 3.94
N ASN A 303 7.19 0.31 4.89
CA ASN A 303 6.73 -0.41 6.07
C ASN A 303 7.73 -0.28 7.24
N THR A 304 7.28 -0.68 8.42
CA THR A 304 8.05 -0.60 9.66
C THR A 304 8.70 -1.91 10.08
N ALA A 305 8.46 -3.00 9.33
CA ALA A 305 8.93 -4.34 9.67
C ALA A 305 10.43 -4.50 9.43
N GLN A 306 11.07 -5.35 10.23
CA GLN A 306 12.52 -5.52 10.30
C GLN A 306 12.92 -6.93 9.90
N GLU A 307 14.11 -7.11 9.31
CA GLU A 307 14.53 -8.40 8.75
C GLU A 307 14.92 -9.47 9.78
N PHE A 308 15.23 -9.07 11.03
CA PHE A 308 15.85 -9.95 12.02
C PHE A 308 14.96 -11.12 12.48
N ASP A 309 13.64 -11.02 12.31
CA ASP A 309 12.69 -12.06 12.72
C ASP A 309 12.38 -13.08 11.60
N GLY A 310 13.00 -12.92 10.42
CA GLY A 310 12.81 -13.80 9.26
C GLY A 310 11.42 -13.70 8.62
N SER A 311 10.65 -12.65 8.94
CA SER A 311 9.31 -12.46 8.36
C SER A 311 9.38 -11.96 6.90
N ASP A 312 8.48 -12.45 6.04
CA ASP A 312 8.32 -11.88 4.70
C ASP A 312 7.96 -10.39 4.78
N ALA A 313 7.22 -9.95 5.81
CA ALA A 313 6.90 -8.54 6.02
C ALA A 313 8.17 -7.69 6.21
N GLY A 314 9.15 -8.19 6.97
CA GLY A 314 10.40 -7.52 7.29
C GLY A 314 11.48 -7.61 6.21
N ALA A 315 11.39 -8.59 5.31
CA ALA A 315 12.35 -8.84 4.23
C ALA A 315 12.65 -7.58 3.39
N ARG A 316 13.93 -7.40 3.04
CA ARG A 316 14.38 -6.36 2.11
C ARG A 316 13.97 -6.71 0.66
N PRO A 317 13.85 -5.72 -0.25
CA PRO A 317 13.57 -5.99 -1.66
C PRO A 317 14.57 -6.97 -2.31
N ASP A 318 15.83 -6.95 -1.87
CA ASP A 318 16.88 -7.85 -2.35
C ASP A 318 16.56 -9.34 -2.08
N GLU A 319 15.89 -9.65 -0.98
CA GLU A 319 15.40 -11.03 -0.75
C GLU A 319 14.36 -11.42 -1.81
N ALA A 320 13.45 -10.51 -2.19
CA ALA A 320 12.48 -10.77 -3.25
C ALA A 320 13.15 -10.97 -4.63
N VAL A 321 14.34 -10.41 -4.86
CA VAL A 321 15.15 -10.68 -6.06
C VAL A 321 15.62 -12.14 -6.08
N SER A 322 16.02 -12.71 -4.94
CA SER A 322 16.48 -14.12 -4.89
C SER A 322 15.39 -15.12 -5.27
N TRP A 323 14.12 -14.77 -5.08
CA TRP A 323 12.97 -15.57 -5.49
C TRP A 323 12.54 -15.34 -6.94
N GLY A 324 13.04 -14.30 -7.61
CA GLY A 324 12.54 -13.85 -8.91
C GLY A 324 11.20 -13.11 -8.82
N LYS A 325 10.80 -12.62 -7.64
CA LYS A 325 9.62 -11.75 -7.44
C LYS A 325 9.91 -10.31 -7.88
N ILE A 326 11.18 -9.90 -7.82
CA ILE A 326 11.73 -8.68 -8.41
C ILE A 326 12.82 -9.08 -9.41
N LYS A 327 12.93 -8.39 -10.55
CA LYS A 327 13.95 -8.69 -11.56
C LYS A 327 15.36 -8.35 -11.08
N ILE A 328 16.35 -9.10 -11.55
CA ILE A 328 17.77 -8.78 -11.36
C ILE A 328 18.05 -7.42 -11.99
N GLY A 329 18.69 -6.52 -11.23
CA GLY A 329 18.99 -5.16 -11.67
C GLY A 329 17.77 -4.22 -11.74
N ALA A 330 16.61 -4.63 -11.22
CA ALA A 330 15.46 -3.76 -11.12
C ALA A 330 15.66 -2.66 -10.06
N ASP A 331 15.09 -1.49 -10.33
CA ASP A 331 15.02 -0.40 -9.37
C ASP A 331 14.11 -0.79 -8.21
N SER A 332 14.65 -0.87 -6.99
CA SER A 332 13.84 -1.14 -5.80
C SER A 332 14.33 -0.40 -4.57
N VAL A 333 13.39 0.01 -3.72
CA VAL A 333 13.68 0.72 -2.47
C VAL A 333 12.70 0.31 -1.38
N LYS A 334 13.19 0.33 -0.14
CA LYS A 334 12.38 0.20 1.08
C LYS A 334 12.56 1.43 1.95
N VAL A 335 11.43 2.10 2.25
CA VAL A 335 11.33 3.20 3.21
C VAL A 335 10.85 2.61 4.54
N TYR A 336 11.73 2.66 5.54
CA TYR A 336 11.47 2.23 6.91
C TYR A 336 10.75 3.35 7.69
N ALA A 337 9.45 3.51 7.43
CA ALA A 337 8.63 4.53 8.05
C ALA A 337 7.16 4.09 8.16
N ASP A 338 6.41 4.77 9.02
CA ASP A 338 4.95 4.70 8.99
C ASP A 338 4.45 5.38 7.69
N ALA A 339 3.64 4.64 6.91
CA ALA A 339 3.14 5.13 5.63
C ALA A 339 2.30 6.42 5.78
N THR A 340 1.65 6.64 6.93
CA THR A 340 0.86 7.85 7.19
C THR A 340 1.71 9.13 7.19
N VAL A 341 3.02 9.01 7.43
CA VAL A 341 3.96 10.14 7.49
C VAL A 341 4.55 10.46 6.13
N CYS A 342 4.90 9.45 5.33
CA CYS A 342 5.66 9.67 4.09
C CYS A 342 4.85 9.48 2.81
N PHE A 343 3.83 8.62 2.78
CA PHE A 343 3.10 8.34 1.54
C PHE A 343 2.37 9.55 0.96
N PRO A 344 1.76 10.46 1.76
CA PRO A 344 1.16 11.68 1.21
C PRO A 344 2.18 12.60 0.52
N LEU A 345 3.40 12.70 1.06
CA LEU A 345 4.50 13.47 0.46
C LEU A 345 4.94 12.85 -0.87
N ILE A 346 5.05 11.52 -0.91
CA ILE A 346 5.38 10.78 -2.14
C ILE A 346 4.30 11.00 -3.19
N VAL A 347 3.01 10.89 -2.83
CA VAL A 347 1.89 11.13 -3.75
C VAL A 347 1.90 12.57 -4.26
N ALA A 348 2.16 13.55 -3.40
CA ALA A 348 2.27 14.96 -3.79
C ALA A 348 3.39 15.20 -4.82
N ALA A 349 4.56 14.56 -4.65
CA ALA A 349 5.70 14.67 -5.57
C ALA A 349 5.63 13.73 -6.79
N THR A 350 4.61 12.87 -6.85
CA THR A 350 4.39 11.91 -7.93
C THR A 350 2.97 12.06 -8.49
N PHE A 351 2.02 11.22 -8.08
CA PHE A 351 0.67 11.11 -8.67
C PHE A 351 -0.16 12.40 -8.69
N ALA A 352 0.10 13.35 -7.79
CA ALA A 352 -0.58 14.63 -7.77
C ALA A 352 0.08 15.73 -8.61
N THR A 353 1.22 15.45 -9.26
CA THR A 353 1.84 16.40 -10.19
C THR A 353 1.22 16.26 -11.58
N ASP A 354 0.81 17.38 -12.20
CA ASP A 354 0.37 17.43 -13.60
C ASP A 354 1.45 16.88 -14.53
N GLU A 355 1.08 15.98 -15.44
CA GLU A 355 2.00 15.45 -16.48
C GLU A 355 2.56 16.57 -17.38
N SER A 356 1.93 17.75 -17.43
CA SER A 356 2.35 18.91 -18.22
C SER A 356 3.41 19.81 -17.57
N ASN A 357 3.68 19.67 -16.27
CA ASN A 357 4.56 20.59 -15.52
C ASN A 357 6.02 20.11 -15.41
N LYS A 358 6.42 19.09 -16.17
CA LYS A 358 7.82 18.63 -16.25
C LYS A 358 8.28 18.68 -17.70
N VAL A 359 8.74 19.87 -18.10
CA VAL A 359 9.61 20.11 -19.28
C VAL A 359 11.06 20.04 -18.82
#